data_AF-A0A382CU23-F1
#
_entry.id   AF-A0A382CU23-F1
#
_cell.length_a   1.000
_cell.length_b   1.000
_cell.length_c   1.000
_cell.angle_alpha   90.00
_cell.angle_beta   90.00
_cell.angle_gamma   90.00
#
_symmetry.space_group_name_H-M   'P 1'
#
loop_
_entity.id
_entity.type
_entity.pdbx_description
1 polymer ?
#
loop_
_entity_poly.entity_id
_entity_poly.type
_entity_poly.pdbx_seq_one_letter_code
_entity_poly.pdbx_strand_id
1 'polypeptide(L)'
;MSNLAKSNIFSASLLYIIRLIVISIILFNFNKVLAELSNDSEPFEIWGESTNLSLPQLEDSTFEEEIIESEILDDSSSNLEDIIKTDFDYSIDDTIGLYDESNGGFSADIWKDSNFKDINYLIKSLPRDPNNHELIDLKLLSLLTIATPPLDIDESNINFLQMKLDHFKLVGDYDSIFEISELIDKEEWNQNLVESLISYYLLNDDYKFICKKPILNRISDENINLKIRAFCSAMSSNIPAIDLIISLMIEEESYDDELVYILNSYLNETVIDIEKIQNLDLFKLNLINNKNIDFSRYINGESSIESQIFFINSESKMSFKKISLIENLLSRGIIDSNVLASA
;
A
#
# COMPACT_ATOMS: atom_id res chain seq x y z
N MET A 1 -45.03 55.18 -31.97
CA MET A 1 -44.73 54.15 -32.99
C MET A 1 -43.41 53.51 -32.57
N SER A 2 -43.40 52.56 -31.63
CA SER A 2 -43.72 51.12 -31.75
C SER A 2 -42.64 50.29 -32.47
N ASN A 3 -42.07 49.37 -31.68
CA ASN A 3 -41.43 48.10 -32.02
C ASN A 3 -39.98 48.10 -32.52
N LEU A 4 -39.05 47.81 -31.60
CA LEU A 4 -37.88 46.93 -31.83
C LEU A 4 -37.24 46.54 -30.49
N ALA A 5 -38.00 45.79 -29.67
CA ALA A 5 -37.49 45.18 -28.44
C ALA A 5 -38.11 43.79 -28.24
N LYS A 6 -37.98 42.91 -29.24
CA LYS A 6 -38.59 41.57 -29.19
C LYS A 6 -37.71 40.42 -29.69
N SER A 7 -36.38 40.59 -29.83
CA SER A 7 -35.51 39.50 -30.31
C SER A 7 -34.63 38.83 -29.24
N ASN A 8 -34.48 39.38 -28.03
CA ASN A 8 -33.51 38.84 -27.05
C ASN A 8 -34.11 37.96 -25.94
N ILE A 9 -35.43 37.79 -25.89
CA ILE A 9 -36.08 36.92 -24.88
C ILE A 9 -36.14 35.46 -25.36
N PHE A 10 -36.21 35.23 -26.68
CA PHE A 10 -36.28 33.87 -27.24
C PHE A 10 -34.94 33.13 -27.25
N SER A 11 -33.79 33.82 -27.28
CA SER A 11 -32.47 33.15 -27.28
C SER A 11 -32.05 32.68 -25.89
N ALA A 12 -32.37 33.45 -24.84
CA ALA A 12 -32.06 33.10 -23.47
C ALA A 12 -32.92 31.94 -22.95
N SER A 13 -34.21 31.89 -23.30
CA SER A 13 -35.09 30.78 -22.94
C SER A 13 -34.72 29.49 -23.68
N LEU A 14 -34.33 29.58 -24.96
CA LEU A 14 -33.89 28.42 -25.74
C LEU A 14 -32.59 27.82 -25.18
N LEU A 15 -31.62 28.65 -24.79
CA LEU A 15 -30.38 28.20 -24.16
C LEU A 15 -30.62 27.54 -22.79
N TYR A 16 -31.60 28.01 -22.03
CA TYR A 16 -31.98 27.41 -20.75
C TYR A 16 -32.65 26.04 -20.94
N ILE A 17 -33.54 25.92 -21.94
CA ILE A 17 -34.19 24.65 -22.29
C ILE A 17 -33.16 23.63 -22.79
N ILE A 18 -32.19 24.05 -23.62
CA ILE A 18 -31.11 23.17 -24.09
C ILE A 18 -30.24 22.70 -22.92
N ARG A 19 -29.90 23.58 -21.96
CA ARG A 19 -29.15 23.18 -20.74
C ARG A 19 -29.91 22.16 -19.91
N LEU A 20 -31.21 22.34 -19.72
CA LEU A 20 -32.05 21.37 -18.98
C LEU A 20 -32.13 20.01 -19.68
N ILE A 21 -32.23 19.99 -21.01
CA ILE A 21 -32.26 18.74 -21.80
C ILE A 21 -30.91 18.02 -21.72
N VAL A 22 -29.79 18.74 -21.82
CA VAL A 22 -28.44 18.15 -21.70
C VAL A 22 -28.20 17.57 -20.30
N ILE A 23 -28.59 18.29 -19.24
CA ILE A 23 -28.48 17.79 -17.86
C ILE A 23 -29.39 16.56 -17.64
N SER A 24 -30.59 16.55 -18.22
CA SER A 24 -31.51 15.41 -18.13
C SER A 24 -31.00 14.18 -18.89
N ILE A 25 -30.38 14.34 -20.07
CA ILE A 25 -29.78 13.24 -20.84
C ILE A 25 -28.56 12.65 -20.11
N ILE A 26 -27.73 13.50 -19.48
CA ILE A 26 -26.60 13.05 -18.67
C ILE A 26 -27.11 12.22 -17.47
N LEU A 27 -28.11 12.70 -16.73
CA LEU A 27 -28.69 11.96 -15.60
C LEU A 27 -29.40 10.65 -16.02
N PHE A 28 -30.06 10.61 -17.19
CA PHE A 28 -30.71 9.39 -17.69
C PHE A 28 -29.72 8.35 -18.24
N ASN A 29 -28.59 8.75 -18.80
CA ASN A 29 -27.57 7.81 -19.29
C ASN A 29 -26.74 7.20 -18.15
N PHE A 30 -26.46 7.94 -17.08
CA PHE A 30 -25.79 7.37 -15.90
C PHE A 30 -26.66 6.33 -15.17
N ASN A 31 -27.99 6.53 -15.10
CA ASN A 31 -28.88 5.55 -14.48
C ASN A 31 -29.09 4.28 -15.32
N LYS A 32 -28.86 4.29 -16.64
CA LYS A 32 -28.91 3.07 -17.46
C LYS A 32 -27.65 2.24 -17.38
N VAL A 33 -26.48 2.86 -17.27
CA VAL A 33 -25.19 2.15 -17.17
C VAL A 33 -24.98 1.55 -15.77
N LEU A 34 -25.62 2.08 -14.73
CA LEU A 34 -25.56 1.50 -13.37
C LEU A 34 -26.69 0.51 -13.04
N ALA A 35 -27.75 0.42 -13.85
CA ALA A 35 -28.90 -0.46 -13.59
C ALA A 35 -28.84 -1.82 -14.31
N GLU A 36 -27.85 -2.05 -15.18
CA GLU A 36 -27.64 -3.35 -15.85
C GLU A 36 -26.71 -4.30 -15.07
N LEU A 37 -26.38 -3.99 -13.81
CA LEU A 37 -25.61 -4.89 -12.92
C LEU A 37 -26.34 -5.22 -11.60
N SER A 38 -27.67 -5.34 -11.63
CA SER A 38 -28.42 -5.89 -10.50
C SER A 38 -29.61 -6.70 -11.01
N ASN A 39 -29.37 -7.98 -11.31
CA ASN A 39 -30.42 -8.98 -11.39
C ASN A 39 -30.31 -9.87 -10.15
N ASP A 40 -31.30 -9.73 -9.28
CA ASP A 40 -31.90 -10.71 -8.37
C ASP A 40 -31.05 -11.91 -7.92
N SER A 41 -30.57 -11.82 -6.68
CA SER A 41 -30.56 -12.97 -5.76
C SER A 41 -30.79 -12.46 -4.34
N GLU A 42 -31.80 -13.01 -3.67
CA GLU A 42 -32.16 -12.74 -2.28
C GLU A 42 -30.97 -12.88 -1.31
N PRO A 43 -30.96 -12.17 -0.18
CA PRO A 43 -29.85 -12.21 0.77
C PRO A 43 -29.73 -13.62 1.39
N PHE A 44 -28.52 -14.19 1.30
CA PHE A 44 -28.22 -15.50 1.86
C PHE A 44 -28.25 -15.46 3.40
N GLU A 45 -29.14 -16.23 4.03
CA GLU A 45 -29.13 -16.51 5.47
C GLU A 45 -27.97 -17.46 5.79
N ILE A 46 -27.00 -17.02 6.60
CA ILE A 46 -25.78 -17.79 6.95
C ILE A 46 -25.96 -18.67 8.20
N TRP A 47 -27.14 -18.69 8.83
CA TRP A 47 -27.37 -19.49 10.03
C TRP A 47 -28.73 -20.21 9.98
N GLY A 48 -28.72 -21.44 9.46
CA GLY A 48 -29.91 -22.31 9.42
C GLY A 48 -29.62 -23.75 8.99
N GLU A 49 -29.57 -24.63 9.98
CA GLU A 49 -29.86 -26.08 9.98
C GLU A 49 -29.04 -27.05 9.08
N SER A 50 -28.28 -27.89 9.78
CA SER A 50 -27.67 -29.14 9.31
C SER A 50 -28.66 -30.03 8.55
N THR A 51 -28.36 -30.31 7.29
CA THR A 51 -28.96 -31.44 6.57
C THR A 51 -27.86 -32.26 5.91
N ASN A 52 -27.76 -33.52 6.34
CA ASN A 52 -26.92 -34.55 5.77
C ASN A 52 -27.23 -34.70 4.28
N LEU A 53 -26.26 -34.44 3.40
CA LEU A 53 -26.32 -34.86 2.00
C LEU A 53 -25.03 -35.57 1.62
N SER A 54 -25.21 -36.82 1.21
CA SER A 54 -24.23 -37.83 0.82
C SER A 54 -23.36 -37.39 -0.36
N LEU A 55 -22.05 -37.58 -0.24
CA LEU A 55 -21.09 -37.44 -1.35
C LEU A 55 -21.35 -38.50 -2.45
N PRO A 56 -21.16 -38.18 -3.74
CA PRO A 56 -21.38 -39.12 -4.83
C PRO A 56 -20.32 -40.24 -4.83
N GLN A 57 -20.78 -41.48 -4.98
CA GLN A 57 -19.93 -42.63 -5.25
C GLN A 57 -19.41 -42.57 -6.69
N LEU A 58 -18.09 -42.58 -6.86
CA LEU A 58 -17.43 -42.77 -8.14
C LEU A 58 -17.38 -44.28 -8.44
N GLU A 59 -18.04 -44.67 -9.53
CA GLU A 59 -18.01 -46.02 -10.10
C GLU A 59 -16.65 -46.35 -10.75
N ASP A 60 -16.31 -47.63 -10.63
CA ASP A 60 -15.16 -48.33 -11.18
C ASP A 60 -14.79 -47.93 -12.62
N SER A 61 -13.50 -47.62 -12.81
CA SER A 61 -12.84 -47.93 -14.07
C SER A 61 -11.43 -48.44 -13.81
N THR A 62 -11.27 -49.71 -14.19
CA THR A 62 -10.07 -50.55 -14.20
C THR A 62 -8.91 -49.91 -14.96
N PHE A 63 -7.77 -49.75 -14.30
CA PHE A 63 -6.45 -49.84 -14.92
C PHE A 63 -5.51 -50.61 -13.98
N GLU A 64 -5.01 -51.74 -14.48
CA GLU A 64 -4.10 -52.64 -13.78
C GLU A 64 -2.73 -51.96 -13.56
N GLU A 65 -2.36 -51.77 -12.30
CA GLU A 65 -1.01 -51.43 -11.87
C GLU A 65 -0.21 -52.71 -11.65
N GLU A 66 0.97 -52.79 -12.26
CA GLU A 66 1.88 -53.92 -12.13
C GLU A 66 2.52 -53.89 -10.73
N ILE A 67 2.23 -54.93 -9.95
CA ILE A 67 2.65 -55.14 -8.57
C ILE A 67 4.16 -55.36 -8.50
N ILE A 68 4.86 -54.59 -7.66
CA ILE A 68 6.08 -55.06 -6.98
C ILE A 68 5.80 -55.09 -5.48
N GLU A 69 5.76 -56.32 -4.96
CA GLU A 69 5.51 -56.69 -3.57
C GLU A 69 6.55 -56.14 -2.58
N SER A 70 6.03 -55.31 -1.66
CA SER A 70 6.14 -55.40 -0.20
C SER A 70 7.51 -55.63 0.48
N GLU A 71 7.89 -54.63 1.29
CA GLU A 71 8.29 -54.88 2.70
C GLU A 71 7.49 -53.88 3.56
N ILE A 72 6.58 -54.40 4.41
CA ILE A 72 5.72 -53.64 5.33
C ILE A 72 6.46 -53.46 6.66
N LEU A 73 6.24 -52.31 7.32
CA LEU A 73 6.09 -52.02 8.77
C LEU A 73 6.57 -50.56 8.96
N ASP A 74 5.81 -49.57 9.41
CA ASP A 74 4.62 -49.56 10.26
C ASP A 74 3.58 -48.54 9.78
N ASP A 75 2.33 -48.97 9.92
CA ASP A 75 1.12 -48.17 9.88
C ASP A 75 1.14 -47.19 11.08
N SER A 76 1.68 -45.99 10.87
CA SER A 76 1.24 -44.83 11.63
C SER A 76 0.35 -44.00 10.72
N SER A 77 -0.94 -44.28 10.77
CA SER A 77 -1.96 -43.25 10.57
C SER A 77 -1.68 -42.12 11.57
N SER A 78 -0.74 -41.24 11.23
CA SER A 78 -0.65 -39.95 11.90
C SER A 78 -1.93 -39.25 11.51
N ASN A 79 -2.86 -39.18 12.46
CA ASN A 79 -3.74 -38.03 12.53
C ASN A 79 -2.86 -36.82 12.21
N LEU A 80 -3.16 -36.09 11.15
CA LEU A 80 -2.62 -34.75 10.97
C LEU A 80 -3.20 -33.98 12.16
N GLU A 81 -2.47 -34.01 13.28
CA GLU A 81 -2.67 -33.05 14.36
C GLU A 81 -2.57 -31.69 13.68
N ASP A 82 -3.63 -30.88 13.84
CA ASP A 82 -3.63 -29.51 13.37
C ASP A 82 -2.36 -28.85 13.92
N ILE A 83 -1.39 -28.54 13.06
CA ILE A 83 -0.14 -27.90 13.47
C ILE A 83 -0.51 -26.53 14.03
N ILE A 84 -0.28 -26.32 15.33
CA ILE A 84 -0.63 -25.09 16.03
C ILE A 84 0.62 -24.19 16.07
N LYS A 85 0.44 -22.87 16.12
CA LYS A 85 1.52 -21.87 16.25
C LYS A 85 2.52 -22.18 17.38
N THR A 86 2.13 -22.93 18.40
CA THR A 86 2.98 -23.38 19.53
C THR A 86 3.97 -24.49 19.17
N ASP A 87 3.84 -25.12 18.01
CA ASP A 87 4.68 -26.23 17.57
C ASP A 87 6.00 -25.74 16.94
N PHE A 88 6.14 -24.43 16.79
CA PHE A 88 7.32 -23.77 16.24
C PHE A 88 8.02 -22.91 17.29
N ASP A 89 9.35 -22.93 17.27
CA ASP A 89 10.20 -22.05 18.07
C ASP A 89 10.31 -20.62 17.50
N TYR A 90 9.48 -20.27 16.50
CA TYR A 90 9.45 -18.99 15.81
C TYR A 90 8.02 -18.52 15.51
N SER A 91 7.83 -17.23 15.22
CA SER A 91 6.51 -16.73 14.80
C SER A 91 6.21 -17.16 13.36
N ILE A 92 4.99 -17.62 13.10
CA ILE A 92 4.51 -17.89 11.73
C ILE A 92 4.69 -16.66 10.83
N ASP A 93 4.53 -15.45 11.37
CA ASP A 93 4.65 -14.21 10.59
C ASP A 93 6.07 -14.02 10.02
N ASP A 94 7.08 -14.63 10.67
CA ASP A 94 8.47 -14.59 10.20
C ASP A 94 8.71 -15.49 8.99
N THR A 95 7.85 -16.48 8.72
CA THR A 95 7.98 -17.35 7.54
C THR A 95 7.37 -16.75 6.29
N ILE A 96 6.60 -15.65 6.41
CA ILE A 96 5.81 -15.09 5.32
C ILE A 96 6.70 -14.68 4.14
N GLY A 97 6.26 -15.06 2.95
CA GLY A 97 6.89 -14.79 1.68
C GLY A 97 5.90 -15.01 0.53
N LEU A 98 6.26 -14.51 -0.65
CA LEU A 98 5.49 -14.60 -1.89
C LEU A 98 5.90 -15.81 -2.74
N TYR A 99 7.12 -16.32 -2.54
CA TYR A 99 7.71 -17.37 -3.36
C TYR A 99 8.04 -18.63 -2.56
N ASP A 100 8.04 -19.77 -3.23
CA ASP A 100 8.50 -21.07 -2.77
C ASP A 100 9.20 -21.80 -3.95
N GLU A 101 9.75 -23.00 -3.71
CA GLU A 101 10.43 -23.78 -4.76
C GLU A 101 9.55 -24.06 -5.99
N SER A 102 8.22 -24.09 -5.84
CA SER A 102 7.28 -24.41 -6.91
C SER A 102 7.01 -23.24 -7.84
N ASN A 103 7.22 -22.00 -7.37
CA ASN A 103 6.95 -20.77 -8.12
C ASN A 103 8.20 -19.88 -8.33
N GLY A 104 9.40 -20.47 -8.19
CA GLY A 104 10.67 -19.81 -8.51
C GLY A 104 11.43 -19.22 -7.33
N GLY A 105 10.94 -19.41 -6.10
CA GLY A 105 11.64 -19.11 -4.86
C GLY A 105 12.73 -20.12 -4.50
N PHE A 106 13.41 -19.85 -3.39
CA PHE A 106 14.41 -20.76 -2.84
C PHE A 106 13.78 -21.85 -1.97
N SER A 107 14.63 -22.77 -1.50
CA SER A 107 14.23 -23.75 -0.52
C SER A 107 13.82 -23.10 0.80
N ALA A 108 12.79 -23.67 1.45
CA ALA A 108 12.31 -23.20 2.75
C ALA A 108 13.40 -23.26 3.85
N ASP A 109 14.46 -24.02 3.62
CA ASP A 109 15.60 -24.16 4.52
C ASP A 109 16.72 -23.12 4.29
N ILE A 110 16.57 -22.15 3.37
CA ILE A 110 17.65 -21.20 2.99
C ILE A 110 18.23 -20.42 4.18
N TRP A 111 17.41 -20.05 5.17
CA TRP A 111 17.84 -19.33 6.37
C TRP A 111 17.92 -20.21 7.62
N LYS A 112 17.53 -21.48 7.49
CA LYS A 112 17.48 -22.42 8.61
C LYS A 112 18.87 -22.57 9.23
N ASP A 113 18.90 -22.68 10.56
CA ASP A 113 20.10 -22.79 11.38
C ASP A 113 21.11 -21.61 11.27
N SER A 114 20.79 -20.57 10.50
CA SER A 114 21.61 -19.36 10.39
C SER A 114 21.40 -18.44 11.59
N ASN A 115 22.41 -17.64 11.94
CA ASN A 115 22.29 -16.69 13.05
C ASN A 115 21.59 -15.38 12.61
N PHE A 116 20.55 -14.96 13.33
CA PHE A 116 19.79 -13.74 13.01
C PHE A 116 20.66 -12.48 12.89
N LYS A 117 21.61 -12.27 13.82
CA LYS A 117 22.46 -11.06 13.83
C LYS A 117 23.36 -11.00 12.60
N ASP A 118 23.92 -12.13 12.20
CA ASP A 118 24.76 -12.21 11.00
C ASP A 118 23.95 -11.93 9.73
N ILE A 119 22.75 -12.53 9.61
CA ILE A 119 21.85 -12.28 8.47
C ILE A 119 21.43 -10.80 8.41
N ASN A 120 21.02 -10.22 9.53
CA ASN A 120 20.64 -8.81 9.64
C ASN A 120 21.81 -7.89 9.27
N TYR A 121 23.03 -8.19 9.76
CA TYR A 121 24.24 -7.45 9.40
C TYR A 121 24.52 -7.54 7.90
N LEU A 122 24.46 -8.73 7.31
CA LEU A 122 24.70 -8.95 5.88
C LEU A 122 23.69 -8.16 5.04
N ILE A 123 22.40 -8.27 5.32
CA ILE A 123 21.34 -7.58 4.57
C ILE A 123 21.51 -6.07 4.59
N LYS A 124 21.88 -5.51 5.76
CA LYS A 124 22.14 -4.08 5.94
C LYS A 124 23.46 -3.61 5.32
N SER A 125 24.44 -4.50 5.22
CA SER A 125 25.78 -4.21 4.68
C SER A 125 25.87 -4.37 3.16
N LEU A 126 24.87 -5.01 2.54
CA LEU A 126 24.82 -5.13 1.09
C LEU A 126 24.81 -3.74 0.43
N PRO A 127 25.56 -3.55 -0.67
CA PRO A 127 25.56 -2.31 -1.41
C PRO A 127 24.13 -1.89 -1.77
N ARG A 128 23.81 -0.61 -1.59
CA ARG A 128 22.52 -0.02 -1.97
C ARG A 128 22.40 0.29 -3.45
N ASP A 129 23.53 0.22 -4.16
CA ASP A 129 23.65 0.47 -5.59
C ASP A 129 24.47 -0.67 -6.21
N PRO A 130 23.95 -1.91 -6.18
CA PRO A 130 24.60 -2.97 -6.94
C PRO A 130 24.36 -2.64 -8.41
N ASN A 131 25.42 -2.38 -9.16
CA ASN A 131 25.38 -2.22 -10.63
C ASN A 131 24.92 -3.49 -11.38
N ASN A 132 24.27 -4.44 -10.69
CA ASN A 132 23.89 -5.75 -11.17
C ASN A 132 22.47 -6.04 -10.66
N HIS A 133 21.51 -5.98 -11.58
CA HIS A 133 20.09 -6.21 -11.31
C HIS A 133 19.84 -7.62 -10.80
N GLU A 134 20.57 -8.62 -11.32
CA GLU A 134 20.41 -10.01 -10.91
C GLU A 134 20.71 -10.22 -9.42
N LEU A 135 21.66 -9.47 -8.85
CA LEU A 135 21.95 -9.50 -7.41
C LEU A 135 20.86 -8.83 -6.56
N ILE A 136 20.18 -7.82 -7.09
CA ILE A 136 19.02 -7.21 -6.44
C ILE A 136 17.88 -8.21 -6.43
N ASP A 137 17.57 -8.78 -7.59
CA ASP A 137 16.49 -9.75 -7.75
C ASP A 137 16.74 -10.97 -6.87
N LEU A 138 17.96 -11.49 -6.86
CA LEU A 138 18.36 -12.61 -5.99
C LEU A 138 18.14 -12.27 -4.50
N LYS A 139 18.47 -11.04 -4.10
CA LYS A 139 18.29 -10.57 -2.73
C LYS A 139 16.80 -10.45 -2.38
N LEU A 140 16.01 -9.80 -3.22
CA LEU A 140 14.57 -9.66 -3.02
C LEU A 140 13.92 -11.04 -2.96
N LEU A 141 14.23 -11.92 -3.91
CA LEU A 141 13.74 -13.30 -3.94
C LEU A 141 14.11 -14.07 -2.68
N SER A 142 15.32 -13.88 -2.14
CA SER A 142 15.76 -14.54 -0.90
C SER A 142 14.96 -14.13 0.34
N LEU A 143 14.49 -12.87 0.38
CA LEU A 143 13.69 -12.33 1.48
C LEU A 143 12.20 -12.59 1.29
N LEU A 144 11.73 -12.64 0.04
CA LEU A 144 10.35 -12.94 -0.35
C LEU A 144 10.08 -14.45 -0.45
N THR A 145 11.08 -15.30 -0.25
CA THR A 145 10.85 -16.75 -0.16
C THR A 145 10.23 -17.12 1.20
N ILE A 146 9.22 -17.98 1.17
CA ILE A 146 8.64 -18.64 2.34
C ILE A 146 9.70 -19.57 2.92
N ALA A 147 10.22 -19.23 4.09
CA ALA A 147 11.36 -19.93 4.66
C ALA A 147 11.32 -19.96 6.19
N THR A 148 11.93 -20.99 6.77
CA THR A 148 12.23 -21.04 8.20
C THR A 148 13.15 -19.87 8.54
N PRO A 149 12.79 -18.98 9.48
CA PRO A 149 13.61 -17.81 9.80
C PRO A 149 14.96 -18.23 10.41
N PRO A 150 15.97 -17.36 10.36
CA PRO A 150 17.23 -17.58 11.07
C PRO A 150 16.99 -17.66 12.58
N LEU A 151 17.81 -18.44 13.27
CA LEU A 151 17.76 -18.63 14.71
C LEU A 151 18.03 -17.31 15.44
N ASP A 152 17.09 -16.90 16.28
CA ASP A 152 17.29 -15.79 17.22
C ASP A 152 17.86 -16.33 18.53
N ILE A 153 19.19 -16.39 18.61
CA ILE A 153 19.91 -16.96 19.76
C ILE A 153 19.96 -15.97 20.94
N ASP A 154 19.73 -14.69 20.66
CA ASP A 154 19.63 -13.63 21.66
C ASP A 154 18.20 -13.07 21.61
N GLU A 155 17.66 -12.54 22.71
CA GLU A 155 16.38 -11.83 22.69
C GLU A 155 16.54 -10.51 21.89
N SER A 156 16.56 -10.60 20.56
CA SER A 156 16.58 -9.44 19.70
C SER A 156 15.18 -8.82 19.70
N ASN A 157 15.09 -7.49 19.87
CA ASN A 157 13.79 -6.80 19.84
C ASN A 157 13.17 -6.75 18.42
N ILE A 158 13.81 -7.36 17.41
CA ILE A 158 13.48 -7.24 16.00
C ILE A 158 13.33 -8.64 15.43
N ASN A 159 12.13 -9.02 15.00
CA ASN A 159 11.91 -10.32 14.35
C ASN A 159 12.29 -10.29 12.85
N PHE A 160 12.22 -11.45 12.20
CA PHE A 160 12.64 -11.60 10.81
C PHE A 160 11.72 -10.85 9.85
N LEU A 161 10.40 -10.84 10.09
CA LEU A 161 9.47 -10.03 9.32
C LEU A 161 9.82 -8.54 9.39
N GLN A 162 10.08 -8.02 10.59
CA GLN A 162 10.50 -6.63 10.80
C GLN A 162 11.77 -6.31 10.01
N MET A 163 12.76 -7.22 10.04
CA MET A 163 13.99 -7.06 9.27
C MET A 163 13.73 -7.03 7.75
N LYS A 164 12.81 -7.86 7.23
CA LYS A 164 12.37 -7.83 5.82
C LYS A 164 11.73 -6.48 5.48
N LEU A 165 10.75 -6.04 6.27
CA LEU A 165 10.05 -4.76 6.06
C LEU A 165 11.00 -3.56 6.08
N ASP A 166 11.93 -3.53 7.04
CA ASP A 166 12.95 -2.49 7.13
C ASP A 166 13.88 -2.50 5.90
N HIS A 167 14.19 -3.69 5.38
CA HIS A 167 14.97 -3.81 4.16
C HIS A 167 14.21 -3.24 2.95
N PHE A 168 12.95 -3.63 2.76
CA PHE A 168 12.13 -3.17 1.64
C PHE A 168 11.91 -1.65 1.69
N LYS A 169 11.65 -1.06 2.86
CA LYS A 169 11.63 0.40 3.05
C LYS A 169 12.93 1.05 2.63
N LEU A 170 14.06 0.51 3.07
CA LEU A 170 15.39 1.06 2.77
C LEU A 170 15.68 1.09 1.26
N VAL A 171 15.16 0.12 0.51
CA VAL A 171 15.31 0.09 -0.95
C VAL A 171 14.14 0.73 -1.69
N GLY A 172 13.10 1.19 -1.00
CA GLY A 172 11.92 1.81 -1.62
C GLY A 172 10.94 0.84 -2.26
N ASP A 173 11.05 -0.45 -1.96
CA ASP A 173 10.17 -1.50 -2.48
C ASP A 173 8.90 -1.60 -1.62
N TYR A 174 8.02 -0.61 -1.76
CA TYR A 174 6.76 -0.57 -1.03
C TYR A 174 5.71 -1.53 -1.59
N ASP A 175 5.87 -1.98 -2.84
CA ASP A 175 4.98 -2.95 -3.48
C ASP A 175 5.13 -4.31 -2.81
N SER A 176 6.36 -4.80 -2.60
CA SER A 176 6.61 -6.02 -1.82
C SER A 176 6.04 -5.95 -0.40
N ILE A 177 6.10 -4.78 0.24
CA ILE A 177 5.51 -4.60 1.58
C ILE A 177 3.98 -4.75 1.53
N PHE A 178 3.34 -4.15 0.52
CA PHE A 178 1.91 -4.28 0.32
C PHE A 178 1.52 -5.74 0.05
N GLU A 179 2.24 -6.44 -0.83
CA GLU A 179 1.97 -7.86 -1.15
C GLU A 179 2.14 -8.76 0.08
N ILE A 180 3.18 -8.56 0.90
CA ILE A 180 3.34 -9.26 2.20
C ILE A 180 2.15 -8.99 3.12
N SER A 181 1.66 -7.74 3.16
CA SER A 181 0.55 -7.37 4.05
C SER A 181 -0.75 -8.09 3.72
N GLU A 182 -0.96 -8.45 2.46
CA GLU A 182 -2.14 -9.18 2.00
C GLU A 182 -2.10 -10.67 2.41
N LEU A 183 -0.93 -11.17 2.83
CA LEU A 183 -0.76 -12.52 3.40
C LEU A 183 -0.97 -12.57 4.92
N ILE A 184 -1.03 -11.41 5.59
CA ILE A 184 -1.20 -11.30 7.04
C ILE A 184 -2.64 -10.87 7.32
N ASP A 185 -3.30 -11.50 8.29
CA ASP A 185 -4.61 -11.01 8.74
C ASP A 185 -4.49 -9.55 9.18
N LYS A 186 -5.41 -8.71 8.69
CA LYS A 186 -5.47 -7.29 9.02
C LYS A 186 -5.54 -7.07 10.53
N GLU A 187 -6.12 -7.99 11.29
CA GLU A 187 -6.17 -7.95 12.74
C GLU A 187 -4.78 -8.03 13.39
N GLU A 188 -3.86 -8.76 12.78
CA GLU A 188 -2.51 -9.05 13.27
C GLU A 188 -1.45 -8.04 12.77
N TRP A 189 -1.82 -7.08 11.93
CA TRP A 189 -0.91 -6.04 11.48
C TRP A 189 -0.30 -5.26 12.65
N ASN A 190 1.02 -5.36 12.78
CA ASN A 190 1.80 -4.60 13.75
C ASN A 190 2.00 -3.13 13.31
N GLN A 191 2.45 -2.29 14.24
CA GLN A 191 2.59 -0.84 14.00
C GLN A 191 3.56 -0.52 12.84
N ASN A 192 4.67 -1.25 12.72
CA ASN A 192 5.64 -1.01 11.64
C ASN A 192 5.03 -1.32 10.26
N LEU A 193 4.28 -2.42 10.14
CA LEU A 193 3.58 -2.78 8.91
C LEU A 193 2.55 -1.70 8.55
N VAL A 194 1.75 -1.23 9.52
CA VAL A 194 0.78 -0.15 9.30
C VAL A 194 1.46 1.14 8.81
N GLU A 195 2.57 1.55 9.41
CA GLU A 195 3.34 2.73 8.97
C GLU A 195 3.93 2.55 7.56
N SER A 196 4.36 1.33 7.22
CA SER A 196 4.81 0.99 5.87
C SER A 196 3.69 1.12 4.85
N LEU A 197 2.50 0.61 5.19
CA LEU A 197 1.32 0.69 4.33
C LEU A 197 0.88 2.13 4.13
N ILE A 198 0.90 2.96 5.17
CA ILE A 198 0.65 4.41 5.02
C ILE A 198 1.57 5.00 3.96
N SER A 199 2.86 4.67 3.99
CA SER A 199 3.82 5.15 3.00
C SER A 199 3.47 4.65 1.59
N TYR A 200 3.18 3.35 1.43
CA TYR A 200 2.71 2.77 0.16
C TYR A 200 1.49 3.51 -0.41
N TYR A 201 0.46 3.74 0.40
CA TYR A 201 -0.76 4.42 -0.05
C TYR A 201 -0.51 5.90 -0.38
N LEU A 202 0.37 6.59 0.34
CA LEU A 202 0.76 7.98 0.02
C LEU A 202 1.60 8.09 -1.25
N LEU A 203 2.41 7.08 -1.58
CA LEU A 203 3.20 7.03 -2.82
C LEU A 203 2.33 6.79 -4.07
N ASN A 204 1.16 6.18 -3.89
CA ASN A 204 0.20 5.82 -4.93
C ASN A 204 -1.01 6.77 -5.03
N ASP A 205 -0.97 7.93 -4.35
CA ASP A 205 -2.06 8.92 -4.27
C ASP A 205 -3.40 8.35 -3.75
N ASP A 206 -3.39 7.21 -3.06
CA ASP A 206 -4.57 6.61 -2.43
C ASP A 206 -4.64 6.96 -0.94
N TYR A 207 -4.67 8.27 -0.67
CA TYR A 207 -4.79 8.79 0.69
C TYR A 207 -6.12 8.40 1.37
N LYS A 208 -7.14 8.02 0.60
CA LYS A 208 -8.46 7.66 1.14
C LYS A 208 -8.40 6.42 2.00
N PHE A 209 -7.52 5.47 1.68
CA PHE A 209 -7.31 4.29 2.51
C PHE A 209 -6.84 4.65 3.91
N ILE A 210 -5.86 5.55 4.00
CA ILE A 210 -5.23 6.01 5.25
C ILE A 210 -6.25 6.72 6.14
N CYS A 211 -7.19 7.46 5.54
CA CYS A 211 -8.21 8.21 6.26
C CYS A 211 -9.37 7.36 6.80
N LYS A 212 -9.34 6.03 6.64
CA LYS A 212 -10.34 5.13 7.22
C LYS A 212 -10.08 4.90 8.71
N LYS A 213 -11.15 4.87 9.51
CA LYS A 213 -11.09 4.64 10.96
C LYS A 213 -10.29 3.39 11.38
N PRO A 214 -10.40 2.22 10.71
CA PRO A 214 -9.64 1.04 11.11
C PRO A 214 -8.12 1.24 11.07
N ILE A 215 -7.61 2.07 10.15
CA ILE A 215 -6.18 2.40 10.06
C ILE A 215 -5.81 3.36 11.19
N LEU A 216 -6.58 4.44 11.37
CA LEU A 216 -6.34 5.43 12.43
C LEU A 216 -6.37 4.82 13.84
N ASN A 217 -7.20 3.80 14.07
CA ASN A 217 -7.29 3.13 15.36
C ASN A 217 -6.11 2.20 15.67
N ARG A 218 -5.29 1.85 14.68
CA ARG A 218 -4.10 1.01 14.85
C ARG A 218 -2.85 1.80 15.22
N ILE A 219 -2.84 3.10 14.94
CA ILE A 219 -1.72 3.99 15.26
C ILE A 219 -1.73 4.29 16.76
N SER A 220 -0.75 3.71 17.47
CA SER A 220 -0.59 3.83 18.92
C SER A 220 0.03 5.16 19.35
N ASP A 221 0.89 5.75 18.52
CA ASP A 221 1.52 7.04 18.80
C ASP A 221 0.53 8.19 18.52
N GLU A 222 0.19 8.96 19.55
CA GLU A 222 -0.80 10.03 19.44
C GLU A 222 -0.32 11.17 18.52
N ASN A 223 0.97 11.48 18.47
CA ASN A 223 1.51 12.51 17.59
C ASN A 223 1.40 12.10 16.12
N ILE A 224 1.71 10.85 15.81
CA ILE A 224 1.51 10.29 14.47
C ILE A 224 0.01 10.26 14.14
N ASN A 225 -0.84 9.85 15.09
CA ASN A 225 -2.29 9.82 14.90
C ASN A 225 -2.84 11.21 14.57
N LEU A 226 -2.44 12.22 15.35
CA LEU A 226 -2.84 13.62 15.17
C LEU A 226 -2.37 14.16 13.82
N LYS A 227 -1.13 13.86 13.41
CA LYS A 227 -0.60 14.18 12.08
C LYS A 227 -1.46 13.61 10.96
N ILE A 228 -1.84 12.33 11.03
CA ILE A 228 -2.69 11.69 10.01
C ILE A 228 -4.10 12.30 10.00
N ARG A 229 -4.68 12.58 11.17
CA ARG A 229 -6.00 13.25 11.26
C ARG A 229 -5.96 14.65 10.67
N ALA A 230 -4.88 15.40 10.90
CA ALA A 230 -4.69 16.72 10.33
C ALA A 230 -4.63 16.65 8.80
N PHE A 231 -3.80 15.73 8.28
CA PHE A 231 -3.69 15.44 6.86
C PHE A 231 -5.05 15.08 6.24
N CYS A 232 -5.77 14.12 6.82
CA CYS A 232 -7.08 13.70 6.32
C CYS A 232 -8.13 14.81 6.36
N SER A 233 -8.09 15.67 7.38
CA SER A 233 -8.98 16.82 7.50
C SER A 233 -8.68 17.87 6.41
N ALA A 234 -7.40 18.09 6.12
CA ALA A 234 -6.97 18.97 5.02
C ALA A 234 -7.35 18.40 3.64
N MET A 235 -7.08 17.13 3.38
CA MET A 235 -7.43 16.46 2.12
C MET A 235 -8.95 16.40 1.87
N SER A 236 -9.76 16.40 2.93
CA SER A 236 -11.22 16.46 2.84
C SER A 236 -11.80 17.88 2.94
N SER A 237 -10.97 18.92 3.04
CA SER A 237 -11.38 20.32 3.23
C SER A 237 -12.31 20.54 4.44
N ASN A 238 -12.13 19.77 5.51
CA ASN A 238 -12.90 19.91 6.75
C ASN A 238 -12.32 21.03 7.62
N ILE A 239 -12.59 22.28 7.25
CA ILE A 239 -12.01 23.47 7.87
C ILE A 239 -12.17 23.53 9.40
N PRO A 240 -13.36 23.25 9.99
CA PRO A 240 -13.49 23.26 11.45
C PRO A 240 -12.61 22.21 12.15
N ALA A 241 -12.41 21.05 11.54
CA ALA A 241 -11.53 20.03 12.09
C ALA A 241 -10.06 20.44 12.00
N ILE A 242 -9.65 21.09 10.90
CA ILE A 242 -8.28 21.61 10.75
C ILE A 242 -7.96 22.61 11.85
N ASP A 243 -8.84 23.57 12.11
CA ASP A 243 -8.65 24.60 13.14
C ASP A 243 -8.47 24.00 14.55
N LEU A 244 -9.33 23.04 14.90
CA LEU A 244 -9.23 22.31 16.16
C LEU A 244 -7.91 21.52 16.25
N ILE A 245 -7.57 20.78 15.20
CA ILE A 245 -6.36 19.94 15.19
C ILE A 245 -5.08 20.79 15.25
N ILE A 246 -5.03 21.93 14.57
CA ILE A 246 -3.90 22.88 14.71
C ILE A 246 -3.74 23.31 16.16
N SER A 247 -4.84 23.63 16.84
CA SER A 247 -4.80 24.03 18.26
C SER A 247 -4.25 22.90 19.13
N LEU A 248 -4.69 21.66 18.91
CA LEU A 248 -4.18 20.48 19.62
C LEU A 248 -2.69 20.24 19.33
N MET A 249 -2.26 20.33 18.08
CA MET A 249 -0.85 20.14 17.71
C MET A 249 0.06 21.16 18.39
N ILE A 250 -0.37 22.42 18.50
CA ILE A 250 0.43 23.49 19.12
C ILE A 250 0.53 23.32 20.64
N GLU A 251 -0.41 22.61 21.27
CA GLU A 251 -0.38 22.29 22.70
C GLU A 251 0.61 21.17 23.06
N GLU A 252 1.03 20.34 22.08
CA GLU A 252 2.03 19.30 22.29
C GLU A 252 3.43 19.88 22.54
N GLU A 253 4.24 19.20 23.37
CA GLU A 253 5.61 19.65 23.71
C GLU A 253 6.52 19.75 22.47
N SER A 254 6.26 18.93 21.46
CA SER A 254 6.98 18.89 20.19
C SER A 254 6.00 18.62 19.06
N TYR A 255 5.90 19.53 18.09
CA TYR A 255 5.05 19.39 16.91
C TYR A 255 5.76 19.82 15.63
N ASP A 256 5.24 19.36 14.50
CA ASP A 256 5.73 19.69 13.16
C ASP A 256 5.20 21.07 12.74
N ASP A 257 6.01 22.11 12.94
CA ASP A 257 5.69 23.51 12.65
C ASP A 257 5.46 23.78 11.16
N GLU A 258 6.21 23.09 10.29
CA GLU A 258 6.03 23.14 8.84
C GLU A 258 4.69 22.54 8.41
N LEU A 259 4.27 21.43 9.03
CA LEU A 259 2.94 20.87 8.79
C LEU A 259 1.85 21.84 9.27
N VAL A 260 1.98 22.42 10.46
CA VAL A 260 1.06 23.46 10.95
C VAL A 260 1.00 24.66 10.01
N TYR A 261 2.13 25.06 9.43
CA TYR A 261 2.19 26.11 8.41
C TYR A 261 1.36 25.75 7.17
N ILE A 262 1.51 24.54 6.63
CA ILE A 262 0.71 24.03 5.50
C ILE A 262 -0.77 24.00 5.85
N LEU A 263 -1.13 23.48 7.04
CA LEU A 263 -2.52 23.38 7.49
C LEU A 263 -3.17 24.77 7.65
N ASN A 264 -2.44 25.75 8.16
CA ASN A 264 -2.90 27.14 8.22
C ASN A 264 -3.17 27.71 6.82
N SER A 265 -2.42 27.27 5.81
CA SER A 265 -2.68 27.64 4.42
C SER A 265 -3.98 27.03 3.88
N TYR A 266 -4.32 25.82 4.32
CA TYR A 266 -5.61 25.19 4.03
C TYR A 266 -6.77 25.91 4.74
N LEU A 267 -6.60 26.23 6.03
CA LEU A 267 -7.58 26.94 6.87
C LEU A 267 -7.92 28.32 6.32
N ASN A 268 -6.91 29.08 5.89
CA ASN A 268 -7.05 30.48 5.47
C ASN A 268 -7.10 30.68 3.95
N GLU A 269 -7.10 29.59 3.16
CA GLU A 269 -7.04 29.61 1.69
C GLU A 269 -5.88 30.46 1.12
N THR A 270 -4.75 30.51 1.83
CA THR A 270 -3.55 31.20 1.35
C THR A 270 -2.69 30.29 0.48
N VAL A 271 -1.77 30.88 -0.28
CA VAL A 271 -0.79 30.13 -1.06
C VAL A 271 0.34 29.67 -0.13
N ILE A 272 0.71 28.38 -0.24
CA ILE A 272 1.86 27.83 0.48
C ILE A 272 3.14 28.34 -0.17
N ASP A 273 3.96 29.02 0.60
CA ASP A 273 5.33 29.39 0.24
C ASP A 273 6.26 28.24 0.60
N ILE A 274 6.53 27.40 -0.39
CA ILE A 274 7.36 26.20 -0.25
C ILE A 274 8.82 26.51 0.13
N GLU A 275 9.30 27.76 0.00
CA GLU A 275 10.65 28.15 0.47
C GLU A 275 10.77 28.12 1.99
N LYS A 276 9.65 28.11 2.71
CA LYS A 276 9.61 28.01 4.18
C LYS A 276 9.63 26.58 4.69
N ILE A 277 9.59 25.59 3.81
CA ILE A 277 9.51 24.17 4.16
C ILE A 277 10.87 23.54 3.86
N GLN A 278 11.55 23.09 4.91
CA GLN A 278 12.87 22.46 4.82
C GLN A 278 12.74 20.94 4.63
N ASN A 279 11.77 20.30 5.28
CA ASN A 279 11.59 18.86 5.19
C ASN A 279 10.27 18.49 4.49
N LEU A 280 10.38 17.89 3.31
CA LEU A 280 9.24 17.43 2.51
C LEU A 280 9.04 15.92 2.69
N ASP A 281 8.31 15.54 3.73
CA ASP A 281 7.83 14.15 3.87
C ASP A 281 6.62 13.87 2.97
N LEU A 282 6.20 12.60 2.91
CA LEU A 282 5.08 12.17 2.08
C LEU A 282 3.75 12.86 2.39
N PHE A 283 3.46 13.19 3.66
CA PHE A 283 2.22 13.90 4.01
C PHE A 283 2.23 15.32 3.48
N LYS A 284 3.33 16.04 3.69
CA LYS A 284 3.54 17.41 3.19
C LYS A 284 3.52 17.44 1.66
N LEU A 285 4.19 16.49 1.02
CA LEU A 285 4.19 16.35 -0.44
C LEU A 285 2.79 16.13 -1.01
N ASN A 286 2.00 15.22 -0.42
CA ASN A 286 0.62 15.00 -0.83
C ASN A 286 -0.25 16.26 -0.68
N LEU A 287 -0.12 17.01 0.43
CA LEU A 287 -0.86 18.27 0.63
C LEU A 287 -0.45 19.36 -0.37
N ILE A 288 0.84 19.52 -0.62
CA ILE A 288 1.37 20.49 -1.59
C ILE A 288 0.92 20.12 -3.00
N ASN A 289 1.00 18.84 -3.37
CA ASN A 289 0.55 18.33 -4.66
C ASN A 289 -0.95 18.54 -4.86
N ASN A 290 -1.78 18.28 -3.83
CA ASN A 290 -3.22 18.54 -3.86
C ASN A 290 -3.58 20.02 -4.07
N LYS A 291 -2.70 20.96 -3.69
CA LYS A 291 -2.83 22.40 -3.99
C LYS A 291 -2.25 22.80 -5.36
N ASN A 292 -1.81 21.84 -6.17
CA ASN A 292 -1.16 22.03 -7.47
C ASN A 292 0.09 22.92 -7.40
N ILE A 293 0.84 22.84 -6.30
CA ILE A 293 2.06 23.61 -6.09
C ILE A 293 3.26 22.81 -6.59
N ASP A 294 4.10 23.42 -7.42
CA ASP A 294 5.29 22.77 -7.96
C ASP A 294 6.40 22.66 -6.90
N PHE A 295 6.69 21.42 -6.50
CA PHE A 295 7.74 21.06 -5.56
C PHE A 295 9.00 20.49 -6.22
N SER A 296 9.03 20.41 -7.57
CA SER A 296 10.11 19.78 -8.33
C SER A 296 11.50 20.31 -8.02
N ARG A 297 11.62 21.61 -7.68
CA ARG A 297 12.91 22.24 -7.34
C ARG A 297 13.54 21.68 -6.06
N TYR A 298 12.74 21.12 -5.15
CA TYR A 298 13.18 20.66 -3.83
C TYR A 298 13.52 19.18 -3.75
N ILE A 299 13.04 18.37 -4.70
CA ILE A 299 13.35 16.93 -4.72
C ILE A 299 14.57 16.68 -5.59
N ASN A 300 15.64 16.12 -5.04
CA ASN A 300 16.87 15.79 -5.76
C ASN A 300 17.41 14.41 -5.32
N GLY A 301 18.58 14.00 -5.83
CA GLY A 301 19.13 12.68 -5.52
C GLY A 301 19.53 12.48 -4.05
N GLU A 302 19.66 13.55 -3.26
CA GLU A 302 19.92 13.51 -1.82
C GLU A 302 18.62 13.48 -0.98
N SER A 303 17.46 13.71 -1.61
CA SER A 303 16.16 13.58 -0.94
C SER A 303 15.90 12.12 -0.53
N SER A 304 14.97 11.90 0.40
CA SER A 304 14.57 10.54 0.79
C SER A 304 14.08 9.75 -0.43
N ILE A 305 14.24 8.42 -0.41
CA ILE A 305 13.79 7.54 -1.50
C ILE A 305 12.29 7.73 -1.75
N GLU A 306 11.49 7.81 -0.69
CA GLU A 306 10.06 8.01 -0.76
C GLU A 306 9.71 9.33 -1.45
N SER A 307 10.45 10.39 -1.15
CA SER A 307 10.26 11.70 -1.79
C SER A 307 10.61 11.66 -3.27
N GLN A 308 11.66 10.90 -3.64
CA GLN A 308 12.04 10.67 -5.03
C GLN A 308 10.97 9.86 -5.77
N ILE A 309 10.48 8.75 -5.18
CA ILE A 309 9.41 7.90 -5.73
C ILE A 309 8.11 8.71 -5.90
N PHE A 310 7.72 9.49 -4.88
CA PHE A 310 6.55 10.36 -4.97
C PHE A 310 6.68 11.35 -6.12
N PHE A 311 7.84 11.98 -6.29
CA PHE A 311 8.06 12.95 -7.35
C PHE A 311 7.98 12.32 -8.74
N ILE A 312 8.56 11.14 -8.96
CA ILE A 312 8.48 10.45 -10.26
C ILE A 312 7.03 10.07 -10.60
N ASN A 313 6.23 9.67 -9.61
CA ASN A 313 4.84 9.27 -9.78
C ASN A 313 3.87 10.45 -9.90
N SER A 314 4.24 11.63 -9.37
CA SER A 314 3.40 12.82 -9.45
C SER A 314 3.14 13.28 -10.89
N GLU A 315 2.02 13.98 -11.11
CA GLU A 315 1.65 14.59 -12.40
C GLU A 315 2.56 15.77 -12.83
N SER A 316 3.63 16.03 -12.06
CA SER A 316 4.63 17.05 -12.40
C SER A 316 5.21 16.80 -13.80
N LYS A 317 5.43 17.88 -14.55
CA LYS A 317 5.93 17.82 -15.93
C LYS A 317 7.26 17.06 -15.99
N MET A 318 7.39 16.20 -17.00
CA MET A 318 8.65 15.53 -17.29
C MET A 318 9.75 16.57 -17.52
N SER A 319 10.86 16.39 -16.81
CA SER A 319 12.02 17.27 -16.85
C SER A 319 13.29 16.42 -16.83
N PHE A 320 14.41 16.97 -17.32
CA PHE A 320 15.71 16.29 -17.22
C PHE A 320 16.03 15.82 -15.79
N LYS A 321 15.57 16.59 -14.79
CA LYS A 321 15.72 16.23 -13.38
C LYS A 321 14.92 14.98 -13.02
N LYS A 322 13.65 14.92 -13.43
CA LYS A 322 12.77 13.75 -13.21
C LYS A 322 13.32 12.52 -13.92
N ILE A 323 13.77 12.67 -15.18
CA ILE A 323 14.43 11.59 -15.94
C ILE A 323 15.69 11.09 -15.22
N SER A 324 16.57 12.00 -14.79
CA SER A 324 17.80 11.61 -14.07
C SER A 324 17.51 10.89 -12.75
N LEU A 325 16.43 11.24 -12.06
CA LEU A 325 15.99 10.51 -10.86
C LEU A 325 15.44 9.14 -11.22
N ILE A 326 14.62 9.03 -12.27
CA ILE A 326 14.12 7.74 -12.78
C ILE A 326 15.31 6.84 -13.14
N GLU A 327 16.29 7.33 -13.90
CA GLU A 327 17.49 6.57 -14.26
C GLU A 327 18.29 6.11 -13.03
N ASN A 328 18.42 6.96 -11.99
CA ASN A 328 19.09 6.58 -10.75
C ASN A 328 18.32 5.51 -9.96
N LEU A 329 17.00 5.64 -9.86
CA LEU A 329 16.16 4.65 -9.16
C LEU A 329 16.11 3.32 -9.93
N LEU A 330 16.09 3.38 -11.27
CA LEU A 330 16.23 2.23 -12.14
C LEU A 330 17.55 1.51 -11.91
N SER A 331 18.69 2.21 -11.94
CA SER A 331 20.00 1.58 -11.77
C SER A 331 20.15 0.88 -10.42
N ARG A 332 19.37 1.32 -9.43
CA ARG A 332 19.30 0.76 -8.08
C ARG A 332 18.23 -0.32 -7.92
N GLY A 333 17.52 -0.68 -9.00
CA GLY A 333 16.46 -1.69 -9.01
C GLY A 333 15.24 -1.35 -8.17
N ILE A 334 14.98 -0.07 -7.92
CA ILE A 334 13.87 0.41 -7.06
C ILE A 334 12.57 0.51 -7.84
N ILE A 335 12.67 0.82 -9.13
CA ILE A 335 11.52 0.96 -10.03
C ILE A 335 11.74 0.13 -11.28
N ASP A 336 10.66 -0.23 -11.96
CA ASP A 336 10.70 -0.94 -13.23
C ASP A 336 10.94 0.04 -14.40
N SER A 337 11.66 -0.43 -15.41
CA SER A 337 11.82 0.18 -16.73
C SER A 337 10.50 0.67 -17.36
N ASN A 338 9.37 0.04 -17.02
CA ASN A 338 8.04 0.45 -17.46
C ASN A 338 7.68 1.91 -17.07
N VAL A 339 8.29 2.45 -16.01
CA VAL A 339 8.11 3.86 -15.59
C VAL A 339 8.69 4.84 -16.61
N LEU A 340 9.68 4.45 -17.42
CA LEU A 340 10.16 5.26 -18.54
C LEU A 340 9.21 5.26 -19.74
N ALA A 341 8.33 4.25 -19.85
CA ALA A 341 7.37 4.17 -20.96
C ALA A 341 6.12 5.04 -20.72
N SER A 342 5.81 5.34 -19.45
CA SER A 342 4.78 6.29 -19.03
C SER A 342 5.29 7.73 -18.88
N ALA A 343 6.60 7.92 -18.97
CA ALA A 343 7.32 9.21 -18.94
C ALA A 343 7.33 9.91 -20.31
#